data_AF-A0A482UNA9-F1
#
_entry.id   AF-A0A482UNA9-F1
#
_cell.length_a   1.000
_cell.length_b   1.000
_cell.length_c   1.000
_cell.angle_alpha   90.00
_cell.angle_beta   90.00
_cell.angle_gamma   90.00
#
_symmetry.space_group_name_H-M   'P 1'
#
loop_
_entity.id
_entity.type
_entity.pdbx_description
1 polymer ?
#
loop_
_entity_poly.entity_id
_entity_poly.type
_entity_poly.pdbx_seq_one_letter_code
_entity_poly.pdbx_strand_id
1 'polypeptide(L)'
;MSGEGTNKAPDFELPMASVSRVIKAALPDNISVTKDARTALARASGVFVFYLTHAANEISRESKRQTILTSDVTKALRFDKK
;
A
#
# COMPACT_ATOMS: atom_id res chain seq x y z
N MET A 1 -19.90 32.87 0.71
CA MET A 1 -18.69 32.11 1.11
C MET A 1 -19.12 30.71 1.50
N SER A 2 -18.80 29.71 0.68
CA SER A 2 -18.86 28.29 1.07
C SER A 2 -18.33 27.44 -0.08
N GLY A 3 -17.02 27.53 -0.32
CA GLY A 3 -16.31 26.47 -1.03
C GLY A 3 -16.11 25.33 -0.05
N GLU A 4 -17.02 24.37 -0.01
CA GLU A 4 -16.72 23.05 0.53
C GLU A 4 -15.70 22.39 -0.41
N GLY A 5 -14.43 22.71 -0.20
CA GLY A 5 -13.36 21.85 -0.66
C GLY A 5 -13.52 20.55 0.10
N THR A 6 -14.20 19.57 -0.52
CA THR A 6 -14.09 18.19 -0.08
C THR A 6 -12.60 17.89 -0.07
N ASN A 7 -11.98 17.89 1.11
CA ASN A 7 -10.68 17.28 1.33
C ASN A 7 -10.87 15.79 1.09
N LYS A 8 -11.04 15.40 -0.18
CA LYS A 8 -10.80 14.05 -0.63
C LYS A 8 -9.33 13.86 -0.34
N ALA A 9 -9.03 13.11 0.72
CA ALA A 9 -7.73 12.48 0.85
C ALA A 9 -7.34 11.97 -0.55
N PRO A 10 -6.11 12.19 -1.02
CA PRO A 10 -5.77 11.81 -2.37
C PRO A 10 -6.18 10.36 -2.57
N ASP A 11 -6.84 10.06 -3.70
CA ASP A 11 -7.36 8.73 -3.99
C ASP A 11 -6.16 7.78 -4.19
N PHE A 12 -5.59 7.32 -3.09
CA PHE A 12 -4.51 6.33 -3.05
C PHE A 12 -5.06 4.90 -3.14
N GLU A 13 -6.35 4.78 -3.44
CA GLU A 13 -7.00 3.50 -3.70
C GLU A 13 -6.51 2.97 -5.06
N LEU A 14 -5.95 1.76 -5.05
CA LEU A 14 -5.57 1.09 -6.28
C LEU A 14 -6.81 0.70 -7.10
N PRO A 15 -6.70 0.57 -8.43
CA PRO A 15 -7.81 0.13 -9.26
C PRO A 15 -8.42 -1.18 -8.76
N MET A 16 -9.74 -1.18 -8.53
CA MET A 16 -10.43 -2.32 -7.93
C MET A 16 -10.26 -3.63 -8.71
N ALA A 17 -10.13 -3.55 -10.03
CA ALA A 17 -9.89 -4.71 -10.88
C ALA A 17 -8.54 -5.40 -10.55
N SER A 18 -7.49 -4.61 -10.31
CA SER A 18 -6.16 -5.13 -9.96
C SER A 18 -6.18 -5.76 -8.57
N VAL A 19 -6.78 -5.08 -7.58
CA VAL A 19 -6.93 -5.60 -6.22
C VAL A 19 -7.74 -6.90 -6.22
N SER A 20 -8.86 -6.94 -6.94
CA SER A 20 -9.70 -8.14 -7.03
C SER A 20 -8.98 -9.33 -7.67
N ARG A 21 -8.11 -9.08 -8.66
CA ARG A 21 -7.30 -10.13 -9.30
C ARG A 21 -6.30 -10.74 -8.32
N VAL A 22 -5.59 -9.90 -7.56
CA VAL A 22 -4.64 -10.35 -6.53
C VAL A 22 -5.33 -11.13 -5.42
N ILE A 23 -6.48 -10.64 -4.93
CA ILE A 23 -7.27 -11.33 -3.90
C ILE A 23 -7.68 -12.73 -4.38
N LYS A 24 -8.25 -12.85 -5.59
CA LYS A 24 -8.65 -14.15 -6.13
C LYS A 24 -7.47 -15.10 -6.32
N ALA A 25 -6.33 -14.59 -6.77
CA ALA A 25 -5.11 -15.40 -6.94
C ALA A 25 -4.56 -15.94 -5.60
N ALA A 26 -4.87 -15.28 -4.49
CA ALA A 26 -4.44 -15.70 -3.14
C ALA A 26 -5.42 -16.67 -2.46
N LEU A 27 -6.56 -16.97 -3.08
CA LEU A 27 -7.63 -17.78 -2.50
C LEU A 27 -7.91 -19.02 -3.35
N PRO A 28 -8.31 -20.15 -2.75
CA PRO A 28 -8.88 -21.28 -3.48
C PRO A 28 -10.08 -20.91 -4.34
N ASP A 29 -10.33 -21.72 -5.36
CA ASP A 29 -11.51 -21.60 -6.21
C ASP A 29 -12.80 -21.67 -5.38
N ASN A 30 -13.84 -21.01 -5.87
CA ASN A 30 -15.18 -20.94 -5.27
C ASN A 30 -15.31 -20.12 -3.97
N ILE A 31 -14.30 -19.34 -3.58
CA ILE A 31 -14.43 -18.39 -2.47
C ILE A 31 -14.94 -17.03 -2.96
N SER A 32 -16.08 -16.59 -2.42
CA SER A 32 -16.61 -15.25 -2.66
C SER A 32 -16.08 -14.25 -1.62
N VAL A 33 -15.64 -13.09 -2.08
CA VAL A 33 -15.24 -11.97 -1.22
C VAL A 33 -16.31 -10.89 -1.24
N THR A 34 -16.59 -10.24 -0.12
CA THR A 34 -17.60 -9.17 -0.03
C THR A 34 -17.09 -7.88 -0.68
N LYS A 35 -18.01 -6.95 -1.02
CA LYS A 35 -17.64 -5.63 -1.56
C LYS A 35 -16.81 -4.85 -0.54
N ASP A 36 -17.21 -4.87 0.72
CA ASP A 36 -16.54 -4.09 1.77
C ASP A 36 -15.12 -4.60 2.05
N ALA A 37 -14.92 -5.92 2.04
CA ALA A 37 -13.58 -6.50 2.17
C ALA A 37 -12.66 -6.08 1.02
N ARG A 38 -13.18 -6.05 -0.22
CA ARG A 38 -12.43 -5.56 -1.38
C ARG A 38 -12.06 -4.08 -1.25
N THR A 39 -13.00 -3.23 -0.83
CA THR A 39 -12.75 -1.81 -0.60
C THR A 39 -11.73 -1.59 0.52
N ALA A 40 -11.84 -2.35 1.62
CA ALA A 40 -10.89 -2.28 2.74
C ALA A 40 -9.48 -2.66 2.29
N LEU A 41 -9.32 -3.70 1.47
CA LEU A 41 -8.03 -4.10 0.91
C LEU A 41 -7.47 -3.07 -0.07
N ALA A 42 -8.30 -2.44 -0.91
CA ALA A 42 -7.85 -1.37 -1.80
C ALA A 42 -7.28 -0.18 -1.02
N ARG A 43 -7.97 0.24 0.06
CA ARG A 43 -7.49 1.29 0.97
C ARG A 43 -6.22 0.89 1.71
N ALA A 44 -6.21 -0.31 2.29
CA ALA A 44 -5.06 -0.84 3.01
C ALA A 44 -3.82 -0.95 2.09
N SER A 45 -4.00 -1.28 0.81
CA SER A 45 -2.89 -1.34 -0.15
C SER A 45 -2.26 0.03 -0.39
N GLY A 46 -3.06 1.10 -0.48
CA GLY A 46 -2.55 2.47 -0.57
C GLY A 46 -1.71 2.84 0.66
N VAL A 47 -2.26 2.60 1.86
CA VAL A 47 -1.55 2.83 3.13
C VAL A 47 -0.27 2.00 3.23
N PHE A 48 -0.29 0.75 2.76
CA PHE A 48 0.89 -0.10 2.71
C PHE A 48 2.01 0.49 1.85
N VAL A 49 1.68 1.03 0.67
CA VAL A 49 2.68 1.69 -0.20
C VAL A 49 3.27 2.91 0.50
N PHE A 50 2.48 3.72 1.20
CA PHE A 50 3.00 4.85 2.00
C PHE A 50 3.93 4.39 3.10
N TYR A 51 3.51 3.40 3.88
CA TYR A 51 4.31 2.86 4.96
C TYR A 51 5.64 2.32 4.45
N LEU A 52 5.61 1.52 3.38
CA LEU A 52 6.81 0.95 2.78
C LEU A 52 7.75 2.04 2.23
N THR A 53 7.19 3.06 1.57
CA THR A 53 7.96 4.21 1.06
C THR A 53 8.62 4.96 2.20
N HIS A 54 7.89 5.20 3.30
CA HIS A 54 8.42 5.87 4.48
C HIS A 54 9.54 5.05 5.14
N ALA A 55 9.34 3.74 5.36
CA ALA A 55 10.35 2.87 5.94
C ALA A 55 11.62 2.77 5.07
N ALA A 56 11.47 2.63 3.75
CA ALA A 56 12.60 2.61 2.83
C ALA A 56 13.34 3.97 2.79
N ASN A 57 12.60 5.08 2.91
CA ASN A 57 13.17 6.41 3.00
C ASN A 57 14.01 6.59 4.27
N GLU A 58 13.55 6.12 5.43
CA GLU A 58 14.34 6.16 6.66
C GLU A 58 15.66 5.40 6.52
N ILE A 59 15.64 4.19 5.93
CA ILE A 59 16.87 3.39 5.68
C ILE A 59 17.84 4.12 4.73
N SER A 60 17.31 4.76 3.68
CA SER A 60 18.12 5.59 2.77
C SER A 60 18.77 6.76 3.52
N ARG A 61 18.00 7.45 4.36
CA ARG A 61 18.46 8.60 5.14
C ARG A 61 19.49 8.21 6.20
N GLU A 62 19.32 7.08 6.88
CA GLU A 62 20.31 6.49 7.79
C GLU A 62 21.63 6.19 7.07
N SER A 63 21.53 5.77 5.80
CA SER A 63 22.69 5.58 4.92
C SER A 63 23.25 6.88 4.33
N LYS A 64 22.78 8.06 4.79
CA LYS A 64 23.13 9.40 4.28
C LYS A 64 22.86 9.61 2.79
N ARG A 65 21.88 8.89 2.23
CA ARG A 65 21.48 9.00 0.82
C ARG A 65 20.12 9.70 0.70
N GLN A 66 19.97 10.48 -0.36
CA GLN A 66 18.69 11.12 -0.74
C GLN A 66 17.89 10.32 -1.78
N THR A 67 18.48 9.25 -2.31
CA THR A 67 17.84 8.38 -3.30
C THR A 67 17.57 7.01 -2.69
N ILE A 68 16.30 6.62 -2.66
CA ILE A 68 15.86 5.28 -2.26
C ILE A 68 16.33 4.27 -3.30
N LEU A 69 17.02 3.23 -2.86
CA LEU A 69 17.52 2.14 -3.70
C LEU A 69 16.70 0.86 -3.47
N THR A 70 16.83 -0.10 -4.38
CA THR A 70 16.18 -1.42 -4.28
C THR A 70 16.52 -2.15 -2.98
N SER A 71 17.75 -1.97 -2.47
CA SER A 71 18.20 -2.55 -1.21
C SER A 71 17.44 -1.97 0.00
N ASP A 72 17.04 -0.70 -0.03
CA ASP A 72 16.28 -0.06 1.03
C ASP A 72 14.86 -0.61 1.09
N VAL A 73 14.21 -0.73 -0.08
CA VAL A 73 12.87 -1.32 -0.19
C VAL A 73 12.89 -2.78 0.27
N THR A 74 13.90 -3.54 -0.14
CA THR A 74 14.03 -4.96 0.25
C THR A 74 14.28 -5.12 1.75
N LYS A 75 15.06 -4.22 2.37
CA LYS A 75 15.26 -4.20 3.83
C LYS A 75 13.97 -3.79 4.56
N ALA A 76 13.27 -2.77 4.07
CA ALA A 76 12.00 -2.33 4.65
C ALA A 76 10.90 -3.40 4.60
N LEU A 77 10.93 -4.28 3.59
CA LEU A 77 10.02 -5.43 3.47
C LEU A 77 10.33 -6.59 4.43
N ARG A 78 11.56 -6.69 4.92
CA ARG A 78 11.94 -7.77 5.84
C ARG A 78 11.42 -7.42 7.22
N PHE A 79 10.36 -8.12 7.63
CA PHE A 79 10.09 -8.32 9.05
C PHE A 79 11.27 -9.12 9.60
N ASP A 80 12.18 -8.48 10.31
CA ASP A 80 13.25 -9.18 11.01
C ASP A 80 12.59 -10.25 11.91
N LYS A 81 12.73 -11.51 11.50
CA LYS A 81 12.53 -12.64 12.40
C LYS A 81 13.63 -12.52 13.46
N LYS A 82 13.31 -11.91 14.59
CA LYS A 82 13.97 -12.28 15.83
C LYS A 82 13.53 -13.68 16.24
#